data_AF-A0A7K4CWE7-F1
#
_entry.id   AF-A0A7K4CWE7-F1
#
_cell.length_a   1.000
_cell.length_b   1.000
_cell.length_c   1.000
_cell.angle_alpha   90.00
_cell.angle_beta   90.00
_cell.angle_gamma   90.00
#
_symmetry.space_group_name_H-M   'P 1'
#
loop_
_entity.id
_entity.type
_entity.pdbx_description
1 polymer ?
#
loop_
_entity_poly.entity_id
_entity_poly.type
_entity_poly.pdbx_seq_one_letter_code
_entity_poly.pdbx_strand_id
1 'polypeptide(L)'
;MPTSEEQFILKTLADNKGEMGFKELNEKCADKFEGCRIILKKLKEQGLVSFDGAVPAFSGKIKLVKEADRALALKRVKEENAPTTQAHGAPTDATLAVLKLLKEKGGSASYKDIISQLGEHFEGLRLILKKMKDQDRIDYEGDLPNSPTIIKMKDG
;
A
#
# COMPACT_ATOMS: atom_id res chain seq x y z
N MET A 1 -11.07 -1.74 -13.05
CA MET A 1 -10.55 -1.43 -11.70
C MET A 1 -10.56 0.08 -11.51
N PRO A 2 -10.77 0.61 -10.28
CA PRO A 2 -10.71 2.04 -10.05
C PRO A 2 -9.27 2.57 -10.19
N THR A 3 -9.10 3.67 -10.92
CA THR A 3 -7.82 4.36 -11.14
C THR A 3 -7.26 4.94 -9.85
N SER A 4 -5.99 5.36 -9.88
CA SER A 4 -5.35 6.00 -8.72
C SER A 4 -6.12 7.24 -8.24
N GLU A 5 -6.73 8.01 -9.14
CA GLU A 5 -7.53 9.19 -8.78
C GLU A 5 -8.87 8.80 -8.13
N GLU A 6 -9.54 7.76 -8.65
CA GLU A 6 -10.78 7.22 -8.09
C GLU A 6 -10.57 6.71 -6.66
N GLN A 7 -9.46 6.01 -6.42
CA GLN A 7 -9.09 5.52 -5.09
C GLN A 7 -8.83 6.67 -4.11
N PHE A 8 -8.16 7.74 -4.57
CA PHE A 8 -7.89 8.90 -3.75
C PHE A 8 -9.17 9.59 -3.28
N ILE A 9 -10.16 9.76 -4.18
CA ILE A 9 -11.45 10.38 -3.83
C ILE A 9 -12.21 9.52 -2.81
N LEU A 10 -12.30 8.21 -3.05
CA LEU A 10 -13.00 7.28 -2.16
C LEU A 10 -12.35 7.24 -0.77
N LYS A 11 -11.01 7.21 -0.71
CA LYS A 11 -10.26 7.27 0.55
C LYS A 11 -10.52 8.58 1.29
N THR A 12 -10.44 9.71 0.58
CA THR A 12 -10.68 11.03 1.16
C THR A 12 -12.10 11.13 1.73
N LEU A 13 -13.11 10.63 1.03
CA LEU A 13 -14.48 10.59 1.53
C LEU A 13 -14.60 9.69 2.77
N ALA A 14 -13.99 8.50 2.76
CA ALA A 14 -13.99 7.58 3.89
C ALA A 14 -13.33 8.20 5.14
N ASP A 15 -12.20 8.88 4.99
CA ASP A 15 -11.52 9.59 6.08
C ASP A 15 -12.36 10.76 6.63
N ASN A 16 -13.29 11.30 5.84
CA ASN A 16 -14.21 12.39 6.22
C ASN A 16 -15.61 11.86 6.58
N LYS A 17 -15.70 10.70 7.25
CA LYS A 17 -16.97 10.08 7.71
C LYS A 17 -17.95 9.74 6.57
N GLY A 18 -17.45 9.58 5.35
CA GLY A 18 -18.24 9.24 4.18
C GLY A 18 -19.01 10.43 3.57
N GLU A 19 -18.79 11.67 3.99
CA GLU A 19 -19.43 12.85 3.39
C GLU A 19 -18.49 14.06 3.40
N MET A 20 -18.36 14.78 2.28
CA MET A 20 -17.68 16.08 2.26
C MET A 20 -18.20 17.02 1.17
N GLY A 21 -17.85 18.31 1.26
CA GLY A 21 -18.17 19.30 0.23
C GLY A 21 -17.32 19.14 -1.04
N PHE A 22 -17.92 19.38 -2.20
CA PHE A 22 -17.21 19.33 -3.49
C PHE A 22 -16.03 20.30 -3.54
N LYS A 23 -16.18 21.52 -2.99
CA LYS A 23 -15.08 22.50 -2.94
C LYS A 23 -13.87 21.92 -2.19
N GLU A 24 -14.08 21.41 -0.98
CA GLU A 24 -13.02 20.84 -0.14
C GLU A 24 -12.38 19.61 -0.79
N LEU A 25 -13.20 18.75 -1.42
CA LEU A 25 -12.68 17.60 -2.16
C LEU A 25 -11.85 18.06 -3.36
N ASN A 26 -12.32 19.05 -4.10
CA ASN A 26 -11.65 19.56 -5.28
C ASN A 26 -10.31 20.21 -4.91
N GLU A 27 -10.23 20.93 -3.78
CA GLU A 27 -8.98 21.47 -3.24
C GLU A 27 -7.99 20.34 -2.91
N LYS A 28 -8.42 19.30 -2.20
CA LYS A 28 -7.56 18.12 -1.91
C LYS A 28 -7.14 17.34 -3.15
N CYS A 29 -8.00 17.29 -4.16
CA CYS A 29 -7.68 16.66 -5.43
C CYS A 29 -6.71 17.48 -6.26
N ALA A 30 -6.75 18.82 -6.19
CA ALA A 30 -5.88 19.70 -6.97
C ALA A 30 -4.38 19.48 -6.70
N ASP A 31 -4.02 19.06 -5.48
CA ASP A 31 -2.64 18.65 -5.13
C ASP A 31 -2.18 17.34 -5.80
N LYS A 32 -3.09 16.58 -6.40
CA LYS A 32 -2.85 15.24 -6.97
C LYS A 32 -3.18 15.14 -8.45
N PHE A 33 -4.27 15.72 -8.90
CA PHE A 33 -4.76 15.66 -10.27
C PHE A 33 -5.77 16.77 -10.55
N GLU A 34 -5.86 17.18 -11.81
CA GLU A 34 -6.85 18.17 -12.26
C GLU A 34 -8.18 17.48 -12.64
N GLY A 35 -9.31 18.12 -12.33
CA GLY A 35 -10.60 17.70 -12.89
C GLY A 35 -11.36 16.61 -12.13
N CYS A 36 -11.53 16.77 -10.80
CA CYS A 36 -12.29 15.85 -9.94
C CYS A 36 -13.76 15.61 -10.40
N ARG A 37 -14.37 16.54 -11.14
CA ARG A 37 -15.77 16.44 -11.63
C ARG A 37 -16.04 15.22 -12.51
N ILE A 38 -15.14 14.91 -13.44
CA ILE A 38 -15.31 13.79 -14.38
C ILE A 38 -15.24 12.46 -13.62
N ILE A 39 -14.31 12.36 -12.68
CA ILE A 39 -14.13 11.18 -11.84
C ILE A 39 -15.35 10.98 -10.93
N LEU A 40 -15.86 12.06 -10.33
CA LEU A 40 -17.08 12.00 -9.51
C LEU A 40 -18.30 11.54 -10.30
N LYS A 41 -18.47 12.03 -11.54
CA LYS A 41 -19.53 11.54 -12.44
C LYS A 41 -19.43 10.03 -12.64
N LYS A 42 -18.23 9.54 -12.97
CA LYS A 42 -17.97 8.12 -13.18
C LYS A 42 -18.21 7.29 -11.91
N LEU A 43 -17.74 7.76 -10.74
CA LEU A 43 -17.99 7.11 -9.45
C LEU A 43 -19.48 7.07 -9.10
N LYS A 44 -20.26 8.08 -9.48
CA LYS A 44 -21.71 8.12 -9.31
C LYS A 44 -22.42 7.12 -10.23
N GLU A 45 -22.01 7.03 -11.50
CA GLU A 45 -22.52 6.03 -12.45
C GLU A 45 -22.20 4.60 -11.98
N GLN A 46 -21.09 4.41 -11.27
CA GLN A 46 -20.72 3.15 -10.63
C GLN A 46 -21.44 2.88 -9.31
N GLY A 47 -22.28 3.81 -8.82
CA GLY A 47 -22.99 3.67 -7.55
C GLY A 47 -22.09 3.76 -6.31
N LEU A 48 -20.88 4.31 -6.45
CA LEU A 48 -19.91 4.43 -5.34
C LEU A 48 -20.09 5.70 -4.52
N VAL A 49 -20.50 6.78 -5.17
CA VAL A 49 -20.79 8.07 -4.54
C VAL A 49 -22.16 8.60 -4.97
N SER A 50 -22.74 9.46 -4.14
CA SER A 50 -24.00 10.12 -4.40
C SER A 50 -23.87 11.62 -4.13
N PHE A 51 -24.38 12.41 -5.06
CA PHE A 51 -24.48 13.86 -4.98
C PHE A 51 -25.66 14.33 -5.84
N ASP A 52 -26.13 15.54 -5.57
CA ASP A 52 -27.25 16.13 -6.30
C ASP A 52 -26.86 16.55 -7.73
N GLY A 53 -27.76 16.33 -8.70
CA GLY A 53 -27.53 16.65 -10.12
C GLY A 53 -26.60 15.69 -10.87
N ALA A 54 -26.35 15.97 -12.16
CA ALA A 54 -25.47 15.13 -13.00
C ALA A 54 -23.98 15.30 -12.67
N VAL A 55 -23.61 16.46 -12.12
CA VAL A 55 -22.26 16.85 -11.69
C VAL A 55 -22.42 17.59 -10.36
N PRO A 56 -21.50 17.42 -9.39
CA PRO A 56 -21.60 18.13 -8.12
C PRO A 56 -21.58 19.65 -8.32
N ALA A 57 -22.56 20.32 -7.70
CA ALA A 57 -22.56 21.77 -7.58
C ALA A 57 -21.34 22.24 -6.76
N PHE A 58 -20.95 23.52 -6.90
CA PHE A 58 -19.81 24.08 -6.17
C PHE A 58 -19.94 23.94 -4.65
N SER A 59 -21.16 24.14 -4.13
CA SER A 59 -21.55 23.92 -2.73
C SER A 59 -22.16 22.53 -2.48
N GLY A 60 -22.12 21.64 -3.48
CA GLY A 60 -22.72 20.32 -3.43
C GLY A 60 -21.97 19.42 -2.45
N LYS A 61 -22.72 18.59 -1.73
CA LYS A 61 -22.15 17.56 -0.87
C LYS A 61 -22.05 16.24 -1.63
N ILE A 62 -20.94 15.54 -1.41
CA ILE A 62 -20.65 14.23 -1.97
C ILE A 62 -20.67 13.24 -0.83
N LYS A 63 -21.48 12.19 -0.99
CA LYS A 63 -21.66 11.13 0.00
C LYS A 63 -21.14 9.82 -0.57
N LEU A 64 -20.44 9.05 0.24
CA LEU A 64 -20.13 7.67 -0.07
C LEU A 64 -21.41 6.84 0.04
N VAL A 65 -21.69 5.99 -0.95
CA VAL A 65 -22.84 5.08 -0.88
C VAL A 65 -22.45 3.89 0.01
N LYS A 66 -23.30 3.48 0.95
CA LYS A 66 -22.99 2.43 1.96
C LYS A 66 -22.57 1.08 1.36
N GLU A 67 -22.93 0.78 0.12
CA GLU A 67 -22.45 -0.43 -0.59
C GLU A 67 -21.04 -0.25 -1.20
N ALA A 68 -20.60 0.99 -1.42
CA ALA A 68 -19.21 1.33 -1.74
C ALA A 68 -18.30 1.09 -0.53
N ASP A 69 -18.83 1.25 0.69
CA ASP A 69 -18.17 0.86 1.94
C ASP A 69 -17.87 -0.66 1.92
N ARG A 70 -18.78 -1.48 1.37
CA ARG A 70 -18.58 -2.93 1.19
C ARG A 70 -17.61 -3.26 0.05
N ALA A 71 -17.60 -2.51 -1.05
CA ALA A 71 -16.65 -2.71 -2.15
C ALA A 71 -15.22 -2.22 -1.82
N LEU A 72 -15.08 -1.17 -1.00
CA LEU A 72 -13.81 -0.76 -0.40
C LEU A 72 -13.39 -1.71 0.73
N ALA A 73 -14.32 -2.21 1.53
CA ALA A 73 -14.06 -3.24 2.57
C ALA A 73 -13.66 -4.58 1.96
N LEU A 74 -14.23 -4.99 0.82
CA LEU A 74 -13.81 -6.17 0.06
C LEU A 74 -12.42 -6.00 -0.57
N LYS A 75 -11.94 -4.76 -0.74
CA LYS A 75 -10.55 -4.46 -1.12
C LYS A 75 -9.59 -4.33 0.07
N ARG A 76 -10.08 -3.96 1.26
CA ARG A 76 -9.29 -4.01 2.51
C ARG A 76 -8.99 -5.43 3.01
N VAL A 77 -9.58 -6.47 2.41
CA VAL A 77 -9.13 -7.87 2.64
C VAL A 77 -7.92 -8.23 1.76
N LYS A 78 -7.52 -7.41 0.78
CA LYS A 78 -6.30 -7.69 -0.02
C LYS A 78 -5.16 -6.70 0.11
N GLU A 79 -5.37 -5.50 0.66
CA GLU A 79 -4.24 -4.64 1.00
C GLU A 79 -4.61 -3.69 2.14
N GLU A 80 -3.79 -3.71 3.18
CA GLU A 80 -3.64 -2.65 4.18
C GLU A 80 -4.73 -2.51 5.27
N ASN A 81 -4.87 -3.56 6.07
CA ASN A 81 -4.92 -3.47 7.54
C ASN A 81 -4.60 -4.85 8.13
N ALA A 82 -3.32 -5.16 8.26
CA ALA A 82 -2.92 -6.06 9.33
C ALA A 82 -2.80 -5.19 10.58
N PRO A 83 -3.72 -5.29 11.56
CA PRO A 83 -3.43 -4.83 12.90
C PRO A 83 -2.15 -5.54 13.37
N THR A 84 -1.38 -4.84 14.19
CA THR A 84 -0.28 -5.38 14.98
C THR A 84 -0.81 -6.44 15.95
N THR A 85 -1.06 -7.65 15.44
CA THR A 85 -1.25 -8.85 16.25
C THR A 85 -0.78 -10.05 15.45
N GLN A 86 0.32 -10.63 15.93
CA GLN A 86 0.86 -11.95 15.63
C GLN A 86 0.00 -12.85 14.72
N ALA A 87 0.42 -13.01 13.46
CA ALA A 87 0.14 -14.20 12.67
C ALA A 87 1.26 -14.37 11.64
N HIS A 88 1.89 -15.55 11.63
CA HIS A 88 2.88 -15.97 10.65
C HIS A 88 2.34 -15.82 9.22
N GLY A 89 2.65 -14.69 8.57
CA GLY A 89 2.29 -14.44 7.18
C GLY A 89 3.23 -15.18 6.23
N ALA A 90 2.66 -15.86 5.23
CA ALA A 90 3.42 -16.58 4.21
C ALA A 90 4.50 -15.68 3.57
N PRO A 91 5.66 -16.23 3.18
CA PRO A 91 6.75 -15.44 2.61
C PRO A 91 6.32 -14.82 1.28
N THR A 92 6.59 -13.54 1.05
CA THR A 92 6.44 -12.93 -0.28
C THR A 92 7.45 -13.54 -1.25
N ASP A 93 7.22 -13.46 -2.57
CA ASP A 93 8.21 -13.90 -3.59
C ASP A 93 9.59 -13.28 -3.36
N ALA A 94 9.64 -12.01 -2.94
CA ALA A 94 10.86 -11.32 -2.55
C ALA A 94 11.53 -11.94 -1.31
N THR A 95 10.74 -12.31 -0.29
CA THR A 95 11.24 -12.97 0.92
C THR A 95 11.79 -14.36 0.58
N LEU A 96 11.11 -15.10 -0.29
CA LEU A 96 11.57 -16.40 -0.78
C LEU A 96 12.87 -16.27 -1.55
N ALA A 97 13.01 -15.25 -2.41
CA ALA A 97 14.22 -15.00 -3.17
C ALA A 97 15.42 -14.72 -2.24
N VAL A 98 15.24 -13.89 -1.21
CA VAL A 98 16.30 -13.63 -0.21
C VAL A 98 16.68 -14.90 0.55
N LEU A 99 15.70 -15.69 1.01
CA LEU A 99 16.00 -16.93 1.74
C LEU A 99 16.65 -17.99 0.87
N LYS A 100 16.22 -18.12 -0.39
CA LYS A 100 16.85 -19.02 -1.35
C LYS A 100 18.30 -18.64 -1.58
N LEU A 101 18.56 -17.34 -1.80
CA LEU A 101 19.92 -16.83 -1.97
C LEU A 101 20.78 -17.08 -0.72
N LEU A 102 20.25 -16.82 0.47
CA LEU A 102 20.97 -17.10 1.72
C LEU A 102 21.28 -18.59 1.86
N LYS A 103 20.34 -19.49 1.54
CA LYS A 103 20.58 -20.95 1.53
C LYS A 103 21.67 -21.34 0.52
N GLU A 104 21.64 -20.79 -0.69
CA GLU A 104 22.66 -21.01 -1.73
C GLU A 104 24.05 -20.52 -1.29
N LYS A 105 24.11 -19.52 -0.41
CA LYS A 105 25.34 -18.96 0.18
C LYS A 105 25.75 -19.61 1.51
N GLY A 106 25.12 -20.71 1.93
CA GLY A 106 25.46 -21.40 3.18
C GLY A 106 24.89 -20.75 4.44
N GLY A 107 23.77 -20.05 4.32
CA GLY A 107 23.02 -19.45 5.43
C GLY A 107 23.38 -18.00 5.76
N SER A 108 24.33 -17.38 5.05
CA SER A 108 24.67 -15.96 5.25
C SER A 108 25.15 -15.27 3.99
N ALA A 109 24.86 -13.97 3.85
CA ALA A 109 25.33 -13.14 2.75
C ALA A 109 25.43 -11.67 3.18
N SER A 110 26.27 -10.88 2.52
CA SER A 110 26.30 -9.44 2.76
C SER A 110 25.11 -8.74 2.09
N TYR A 111 24.69 -7.60 2.63
CA TYR A 111 23.66 -6.78 1.98
C TYR A 111 24.01 -6.45 0.53
N LYS A 112 25.30 -6.20 0.25
CA LYS A 112 25.83 -5.90 -1.08
C LYS A 112 25.69 -7.09 -2.04
N ASP A 113 25.95 -8.30 -1.57
CA ASP A 113 25.76 -9.51 -2.38
C ASP A 113 24.28 -9.73 -2.70
N ILE A 114 23.40 -9.49 -1.73
CA ILE A 114 21.95 -9.65 -1.91
C ILE A 114 21.40 -8.64 -2.91
N ILE A 115 21.74 -7.36 -2.77
CA ILE A 115 21.28 -6.32 -3.71
C ILE A 115 21.87 -6.52 -5.11
N SER A 116 23.14 -6.98 -5.22
CA SER A 116 23.77 -7.23 -6.51
C SER A 116 23.14 -8.41 -7.26
N GLN A 117 22.62 -9.41 -6.56
CA GLN A 117 22.01 -10.60 -7.19
C GLN A 117 20.51 -10.45 -7.44
N LEU A 118 19.79 -9.77 -6.54
CA LEU A 118 18.36 -9.54 -6.69
C LEU A 118 18.03 -8.28 -7.52
N GLY A 119 19.04 -7.46 -7.83
CA GLY A 119 18.97 -6.31 -8.73
C GLY A 119 18.74 -4.97 -8.03
N GLU A 120 19.30 -3.90 -8.59
CA GLU A 120 19.18 -2.51 -8.11
C GLU A 120 17.73 -1.97 -8.14
N HIS A 121 16.79 -2.70 -8.75
CA HIS A 121 15.37 -2.36 -8.81
C HIS A 121 14.56 -2.78 -7.57
N PHE A 122 15.18 -3.39 -6.56
CA PHE A 122 14.52 -3.69 -5.29
C PHE A 122 14.45 -2.43 -4.39
N GLU A 123 13.66 -1.44 -4.80
CA GLU A 123 13.18 -0.35 -3.94
C GLU A 123 12.33 -0.96 -2.80
N GLY A 124 13.00 -1.49 -1.78
CA GLY A 124 12.33 -2.23 -0.72
C GLY A 124 13.15 -3.34 -0.04
N LEU A 125 14.36 -3.68 -0.51
CA LEU A 125 15.17 -4.72 0.14
C LEU A 125 15.39 -4.42 1.63
N ARG A 126 15.64 -3.16 1.99
CA ARG A 126 15.74 -2.73 3.39
C ARG A 126 14.47 -3.03 4.19
N LEU A 127 13.30 -2.77 3.63
CA LEU A 127 12.01 -3.03 4.30
C LEU A 127 11.76 -4.54 4.42
N ILE A 128 12.14 -5.32 3.41
CA ILE A 128 12.01 -6.78 3.41
C ILE A 128 12.91 -7.38 4.49
N LEU A 129 14.19 -7.01 4.54
CA LEU A 129 15.12 -7.49 5.57
C LEU A 129 14.65 -7.09 6.97
N LYS A 130 14.15 -5.86 7.15
CA LYS A 130 13.57 -5.42 8.43
C LYS A 130 12.39 -6.31 8.84
N LYS A 131 11.43 -6.55 7.94
CA LYS A 131 10.30 -7.46 8.18
C LYS A 131 10.75 -8.89 8.48
N MET A 132 11.75 -9.40 7.77
CA MET A 132 12.29 -10.75 8.00
C MET A 132 12.96 -10.87 9.37
N LYS A 133 13.64 -9.81 9.84
CA LYS A 133 14.19 -9.73 11.20
C LYS A 133 13.09 -9.64 12.26
N ASP A 134 12.08 -8.81 12.03
CA ASP A 134 10.89 -8.72 12.91
C ASP A 134 10.11 -10.06 12.98
N GLN A 135 10.21 -10.89 11.94
CA GLN A 135 9.64 -12.24 11.87
C GLN A 135 10.58 -13.34 12.41
N ASP A 136 11.72 -12.98 12.98
CA ASP A 136 12.73 -13.91 13.51
C ASP A 136 13.29 -14.92 12.49
N ARG A 137 13.28 -14.57 11.19
CA ARG A 137 13.75 -15.44 10.10
C ARG A 137 15.22 -15.24 9.75
N ILE A 138 15.72 -14.05 10.02
CA ILE A 138 17.10 -13.64 9.80
C ILE A 138 17.58 -12.81 10.98
N ASP A 139 18.89 -12.73 11.11
CA ASP A 139 19.55 -11.74 11.95
C ASP A 139 20.57 -10.95 11.13
N TYR A 140 20.84 -9.72 11.53
CA TYR A 140 21.89 -8.90 10.97
C TYR A 140 22.29 -7.81 11.96
N GLU A 141 23.58 -7.49 11.95
CA GLU A 141 24.17 -6.43 12.78
C GLU A 141 24.59 -5.26 11.88
N GLY A 142 24.24 -4.04 12.30
CA GLY A 142 24.54 -2.80 11.57
C GLY A 142 23.33 -2.09 10.98
N ASP A 143 23.57 -0.86 10.53
CA ASP A 143 22.58 -0.01 9.87
C ASP A 143 22.57 -0.28 8.36
N LEU A 144 21.48 -0.86 7.87
CA LEU A 144 21.22 -0.94 6.43
C LEU A 144 21.09 0.48 5.84
N PRO A 145 21.71 0.80 4.68
CA PRO A 145 22.43 -0.11 3.77
C PRO A 145 23.96 -0.12 3.94
N ASN A 146 24.51 0.38 5.05
CA ASN A 146 25.95 0.52 5.23
C ASN A 146 26.63 -0.86 5.21
N SER A 147 27.54 -1.04 4.25
CA SER A 147 28.36 -2.23 4.07
C SER A 147 29.46 -2.23 5.15
N PRO A 148 29.46 -3.17 6.12
CA PRO A 148 29.37 -4.61 5.88
C PRO A 148 28.26 -5.30 6.70
N THR A 149 27.00 -4.88 6.52
CA THR A 149 25.89 -5.59 7.17
C THR A 149 25.79 -7.02 6.62
N ILE A 150 26.08 -8.02 7.46
CA ILE A 150 25.94 -9.44 7.15
C ILE A 150 24.56 -9.90 7.60
N ILE A 151 23.80 -10.46 6.66
CA ILE A 151 22.50 -11.07 6.92
C ILE A 151 22.71 -12.58 7.07
N LYS A 152 22.27 -13.12 8.20
CA LYS A 152 22.31 -14.55 8.54
C LYS A 152 20.89 -15.07 8.64
N MET A 153 20.62 -16.25 8.09
CA MET A 153 19.38 -16.94 8.39
C MET A 153 19.37 -17.41 9.84
N LYS A 154 18.21 -17.33 10.49
CA LYS A 154 17.95 -18.11 11.70
C LYS A 154 17.42 -19.47 11.23
N ASP A 155 18.07 -20.54 11.68
CA ASP A 155 17.50 -21.88 11.53
C ASP A 155 16.19 -21.93 12.33
N GLY A 156 15.09 -22.18 11.62
CA GLY A 156 13.79 -22.49 12.22
C GLY A 156 13.65 -23.97 12.44
#